data_AF-A0A2V5S216-F1
#
_entry.id   AF-A0A2V5S216-F1
#
_cell.length_a   1.000
_cell.length_b   1.000
_cell.length_c   1.000
_cell.angle_alpha   90.00
_cell.angle_beta   90.00
_cell.angle_gamma   90.00
#
_symmetry.space_group_name_H-M   'P 1'
#
loop_
_entity.id
_entity.type
_entity.pdbx_description
1 polymer ?
#
loop_
_entity_poly.entity_id
_entity_poly.type
_entity_poly.pdbx_seq_one_letter_code
_entity_poly.pdbx_strand_id
1 'polypeptide(L)'
;EPGNSPGDVFHFFAPLHSSPGGPVTGEVFGSKTLVKLATEANPNLEQRATLLSFTFSDRQDQIIALGVADYSPTAGEFNADKPRARAILGGTGRYMGARGQLTSTRNADGSYTQVFTLLR
;
A
#
# COMPACT_ATOMS: atom_id res chain seq x y z
N GLU A 1 13.23 -21.25 15.29
CA GLU A 1 13.00 -19.84 14.89
C GLU A 1 11.53 -19.51 15.13
N PRO A 2 11.19 -18.43 15.86
CA PRO A 2 9.83 -17.92 15.84
C PRO A 2 9.49 -17.50 14.41
N GLY A 3 8.38 -18.01 13.86
CA GLY A 3 7.85 -17.58 12.56
C GLY A 3 7.00 -16.32 12.69
N ASN A 4 6.46 -15.84 11.57
CA ASN A 4 5.53 -14.71 11.57
C ASN A 4 4.36 -14.96 12.52
N SER A 5 3.85 -13.91 13.15
CA SER A 5 2.72 -13.94 14.09
C SER A 5 1.70 -12.83 13.80
N PRO A 6 0.40 -13.03 14.10
CA PRO A 6 -0.57 -11.96 14.00
C PRO A 6 -0.13 -10.76 14.85
N GLY A 7 -0.11 -9.58 14.24
CA GLY A 7 0.39 -8.36 14.86
C GLY A 7 1.80 -7.95 14.42
N ASP A 8 2.55 -8.80 13.71
CA ASP A 8 3.81 -8.40 13.09
C ASP A 8 3.58 -7.23 12.12
N VAL A 9 4.41 -6.19 12.22
CA VAL A 9 4.28 -4.96 11.43
C VAL A 9 5.52 -4.70 10.58
N PHE A 10 5.30 -4.44 9.29
CA PHE A 10 6.32 -4.01 8.35
C PHE A 10 6.08 -2.56 7.95
N HIS A 11 7.10 -1.72 8.11
CA HIS A 11 7.04 -0.30 7.74
C HIS A 11 7.87 -0.03 6.48
N PHE A 12 7.43 0.91 5.66
CA PHE A 12 8.18 1.38 4.50
C PHE A 12 7.84 2.82 4.16
N PHE A 13 8.71 3.47 3.40
CA PHE A 13 8.48 4.78 2.81
C PHE A 13 9.17 4.87 1.45
N ALA A 14 8.65 5.71 0.56
CA ALA A 14 9.25 5.92 -0.76
C ALA A 14 8.86 7.29 -1.34
N PRO A 15 9.72 7.91 -2.17
CA PRO A 15 9.36 9.12 -2.91
C PRO A 15 8.27 8.81 -3.95
N LEU A 16 7.37 9.77 -4.14
CA LEU A 16 6.37 9.75 -5.20
C LEU A 16 6.86 10.60 -6.37
N HIS A 17 6.74 10.06 -7.57
CA HIS A 17 7.05 10.77 -8.81
C HIS A 17 5.78 10.85 -9.66
N SER A 18 5.56 11.99 -10.33
CA SER A 18 4.42 12.16 -11.25
C SER A 18 4.55 11.31 -12.53
N SER A 19 5.77 10.90 -12.85
CA SER A 19 6.12 10.00 -13.95
C SER A 19 7.41 9.25 -13.62
N PRO A 20 7.68 8.09 -14.23
CA PRO A 20 8.92 7.36 -14.00
C PRO A 20 10.16 8.23 -14.25
N GLY A 21 11.03 8.37 -13.24
CA GLY A 21 12.23 9.21 -13.31
C GLY A 21 12.00 10.73 -13.25
N GLY A 22 10.75 11.18 -13.12
CA GLY A 22 10.41 12.60 -12.98
C GLY A 22 10.81 13.19 -11.63
N PRO A 23 10.53 14.48 -11.37
CA PRO A 23 10.78 15.08 -10.06
C PRO A 23 9.93 14.42 -8.96
N VAL A 24 10.45 14.43 -7.73
CA VAL A 24 9.70 14.00 -6.55
C VAL A 24 8.58 15.01 -6.28
N THR A 25 7.35 14.52 -6.18
CA THR A 25 6.15 15.34 -5.93
C THR A 25 5.52 15.07 -4.56
N GLY A 26 6.04 14.10 -3.82
CA GLY A 26 5.50 13.69 -2.54
C GLY A 26 6.22 12.49 -1.96
N GLU A 27 5.64 11.91 -0.91
CA GLU A 27 6.17 10.74 -0.22
C GLU A 27 5.00 9.84 0.21
N VAL A 28 5.18 8.53 0.08
CA VAL A 28 4.27 7.54 0.65
C VAL A 28 4.89 6.94 1.90
N PHE A 29 4.09 6.82 2.94
CA PHE A 29 4.38 6.03 4.13
C PHE A 29 3.42 4.87 4.20
N GLY A 30 3.93 3.68 4.51
CA GLY A 30 3.10 2.49 4.59
C GLY A 30 3.42 1.62 5.79
N SER A 31 2.38 1.03 6.35
CA SER A 31 2.49 -0.08 7.28
C SER A 31 1.68 -1.27 6.78
N LYS A 32 2.21 -2.47 7.03
CA LYS A 32 1.56 -3.76 6.75
C LYS A 32 1.50 -4.53 8.06
N THR A 33 0.31 -4.79 8.58
CA THR A 33 0.10 -5.63 9.76
C THR A 33 -0.34 -7.01 9.31
N LEU A 34 0.35 -8.06 9.76
CA LEU A 34 -0.09 -9.43 9.55
C LEU A 34 -1.35 -9.70 10.38
N VAL A 35 -2.46 -10.01 9.71
CA VAL A 35 -3.77 -10.23 10.35
C VAL A 35 -4.26 -11.67 10.25
N LYS A 36 -3.71 -12.46 9.31
CA LYS A 36 -4.02 -13.89 9.17
C LYS A 36 -2.82 -14.64 8.64
N LEU A 37 -2.39 -15.66 9.38
CA LEU A 37 -1.29 -16.54 8.98
C LEU A 37 -1.67 -17.47 7.83
N ALA A 38 -0.64 -17.95 7.13
CA ALA A 38 -0.74 -19.14 6.32
C ALA A 38 -1.14 -20.35 7.17
N THR A 39 -1.89 -21.26 6.57
CA THR A 39 -2.33 -22.51 7.19
C THR A 39 -1.85 -23.70 6.37
N GLU A 40 -1.94 -24.91 6.90
CA GLU A 40 -1.61 -26.12 6.12
C GLU A 40 -2.44 -26.22 4.83
N ALA A 41 -3.70 -25.75 4.85
CA ALA A 41 -4.56 -25.71 3.67
C ALA A 41 -4.16 -24.62 2.66
N ASN A 42 -3.48 -23.55 3.10
CA ASN A 42 -3.01 -22.44 2.27
C ASN A 42 -1.61 -21.99 2.72
N PRO A 43 -0.56 -22.80 2.49
CA PRO A 43 0.75 -22.57 3.10
C PRO A 43 1.49 -21.37 2.51
N ASN A 44 1.07 -20.89 1.35
CA ASN A 44 1.71 -19.79 0.61
C ASN A 44 0.92 -18.47 0.69
N LEU A 45 -0.05 -18.38 1.60
CA LEU A 45 -0.98 -17.26 1.65
C LEU A 45 -1.16 -16.77 3.08
N GLU A 46 -0.64 -15.59 3.36
CA GLU A 46 -1.01 -14.84 4.56
C GLU A 46 -1.67 -13.51 4.16
N GLN A 47 -2.45 -12.93 5.07
CA GLN A 47 -3.17 -11.69 4.81
C GLN A 47 -2.60 -10.56 5.64
N ARG A 48 -2.27 -9.45 4.98
CA ARG A 48 -1.74 -8.25 5.63
C ARG A 48 -2.68 -7.08 5.40
N ALA A 49 -3.11 -6.45 6.49
CA ALA A 49 -3.79 -5.16 6.45
C ALA A 49 -2.75 -4.08 6.15
N THR A 50 -2.96 -3.29 5.10
CA THR A 50 -2.07 -2.23 4.68
C THR A 50 -2.72 -0.88 4.92
N LEU A 51 -2.04 0.03 5.62
CA LEU A 51 -2.34 1.45 5.66
C LEU A 51 -1.30 2.20 4.82
N LEU A 52 -1.76 3.08 3.96
CA LEU A 52 -0.91 3.92 3.12
C LEU A 52 -1.31 5.39 3.30
N SER A 53 -0.32 6.23 3.60
CA SER A 53 -0.45 7.68 3.66
C SER A 53 0.37 8.30 2.54
N PHE A 54 -0.31 8.81 1.50
CA PHE A 54 0.32 9.55 0.42
C PHE A 54 0.30 11.03 0.78
N THR A 55 1.47 11.66 0.79
CA THR A 55 1.64 13.05 1.21
C THR A 55 2.19 13.88 0.05
N PHE A 56 1.68 15.11 -0.07
CA PHE A 56 2.06 16.08 -1.07
C PHE A 56 2.17 17.47 -0.42
N SER A 57 2.73 18.45 -1.14
CA SER A 57 2.75 19.85 -0.69
C SER A 57 3.31 20.02 0.74
N ASP A 58 4.47 19.44 1.02
CA ASP A 58 5.05 19.37 2.39
C ASP A 58 4.05 18.87 3.46
N ARG A 59 3.39 17.76 3.13
CA ARG A 59 2.43 17.02 3.98
C ARG A 59 1.13 17.77 4.32
N GLN A 60 0.86 18.91 3.69
CA GLN A 60 -0.42 19.63 3.83
C GLN A 60 -1.58 18.90 3.15
N ASP A 61 -1.30 18.30 1.99
CA ASP A 61 -2.26 17.53 1.21
C ASP A 61 -1.98 16.04 1.38
N GLN A 62 -2.98 15.26 1.80
CA GLN A 62 -2.81 13.82 2.02
C GLN A 62 -3.95 13.00 1.44
N ILE A 63 -3.65 11.79 0.97
CA ILE A 63 -4.65 10.75 0.65
C ILE A 63 -4.33 9.52 1.49
N ILE A 64 -5.32 9.00 2.20
CA ILE A 64 -5.20 7.82 3.06
C ILE A 64 -5.94 6.64 2.41
N ALA A 65 -5.23 5.52 2.25
CA ALA A 65 -5.80 4.29 1.71
C ALA A 65 -5.58 3.10 2.65
N LEU A 66 -6.57 2.22 2.73
CA LEU A 66 -6.56 1.03 3.57
C LEU A 66 -7.09 -0.18 2.79
N GLY A 67 -6.51 -1.35 3.02
CA GLY A 67 -7.10 -2.61 2.58
C GLY A 67 -6.31 -3.83 3.03
N VAL A 68 -6.90 -5.00 2.88
CA VAL A 68 -6.25 -6.30 3.13
C VAL A 68 -5.85 -6.91 1.80
N ALA A 69 -4.64 -7.43 1.72
CA ALA A 69 -4.17 -8.16 0.55
C ALA A 69 -3.45 -9.44 0.96
N ASP A 70 -3.43 -10.40 0.04
CA ASP A 70 -2.70 -11.64 0.19
C ASP A 70 -1.22 -11.46 -0.16
N TYR A 71 -0.36 -12.03 0.67
CA TYR A 71 1.10 -12.05 0.55
C TYR A 71 1.61 -13.49 0.65
N SER A 72 2.77 -13.74 0.03
CA SER A 72 3.56 -14.92 0.38
C SER A 72 4.16 -14.73 1.77
N PRO A 73 4.14 -15.74 2.66
CA PRO A 73 4.75 -15.65 3.99
C PRO A 73 6.24 -15.32 3.97
N THR A 74 6.94 -15.69 2.89
CA THR A 74 8.38 -15.46 2.73
C THR A 74 8.71 -14.15 2.00
N ALA A 75 7.69 -13.43 1.49
CA ALA A 75 7.89 -12.21 0.72
C ALA A 75 7.55 -10.96 1.54
N GLY A 76 8.41 -9.94 1.44
CA GLY A 76 8.10 -8.60 1.98
C GLY A 76 7.00 -7.89 1.18
N GLU A 77 6.82 -8.25 -0.10
CA GLU A 77 5.94 -7.57 -1.05
C GLU A 77 4.95 -8.50 -1.75
N PHE A 78 3.87 -7.94 -2.29
CA PHE A 78 2.89 -8.70 -3.08
C PHE A 78 3.42 -8.95 -4.50
N ASN A 79 2.85 -9.95 -5.16
CA ASN A 79 3.29 -10.38 -6.50
C ASN A 79 3.26 -9.23 -7.52
N ALA A 80 4.31 -9.15 -8.35
CA ALA A 80 4.34 -8.26 -9.50
C ALA A 80 3.17 -8.55 -10.47
N ASP A 81 2.78 -7.52 -11.22
CA ASP A 81 1.76 -7.58 -12.29
C ASP A 81 0.36 -8.07 -11.86
N LYS A 82 0.11 -8.16 -10.54
CA LYS A 82 -1.22 -8.40 -9.97
C LYS A 82 -1.67 -7.16 -9.20
N PRO A 83 -2.44 -6.25 -9.82
CA PRO A 83 -2.92 -5.06 -9.16
C PRO A 83 -3.67 -5.35 -7.85
N ARG A 84 -3.54 -4.43 -6.89
CA ARG A 84 -4.21 -4.50 -5.58
C ARG A 84 -5.05 -3.25 -5.38
N ALA A 85 -6.35 -3.45 -5.26
CA ALA A 85 -7.29 -2.41 -4.92
C ALA A 85 -7.35 -2.19 -3.40
N ARG A 86 -7.38 -0.93 -2.97
CA ARG A 86 -7.58 -0.50 -1.59
C ARG A 86 -8.60 0.63 -1.57
N ALA A 87 -9.38 0.72 -0.50
CA ALA A 87 -10.31 1.83 -0.33
C ALA A 87 -9.53 3.11 0.01
N ILE A 88 -9.90 4.22 -0.63
CA ILE A 88 -9.49 5.55 -0.18
C ILE A 88 -10.49 5.97 0.90
N LEU A 89 -10.00 6.11 2.13
CA LEU A 89 -10.81 6.43 3.30
C LEU A 89 -11.04 7.94 3.46
N GLY A 90 -10.09 8.74 3.00
CA GLY A 90 -10.10 10.17 3.24
C GLY A 90 -8.82 10.85 2.78
N GLY A 91 -8.74 12.14 3.12
CA GLY A 91 -7.58 12.97 2.88
C GLY A 91 -7.65 14.28 3.65
N THR A 92 -6.59 15.07 3.54
CA THR A 92 -6.49 16.43 4.10
C THR A 92 -6.22 17.43 2.98
N GLY A 93 -6.33 18.73 3.29
CA GLY A 93 -6.05 19.81 2.34
C GLY A 93 -6.91 19.71 1.09
N ARG A 94 -6.27 19.71 -0.08
CA ARG A 94 -6.92 19.57 -1.39
C ARG A 94 -7.74 18.28 -1.54
N TYR A 95 -7.42 17.24 -0.77
CA TYR A 95 -8.09 15.94 -0.83
C TYR A 95 -9.05 15.70 0.36
N MET A 96 -9.43 16.75 1.08
CA MET A 96 -10.41 16.65 2.15
C MET A 96 -11.74 16.08 1.63
N GLY A 97 -12.24 15.03 2.28
CA GLY A 97 -13.44 14.30 1.86
C GLY A 97 -13.24 13.34 0.68
N ALA A 98 -12.01 13.17 0.18
CA ALA A 98 -11.73 12.23 -0.90
C ALA A 98 -12.10 10.79 -0.51
N ARG A 99 -12.75 10.09 -1.44
CA ARG A 99 -13.16 8.68 -1.30
C ARG A 99 -13.06 8.01 -2.66
N GLY A 100 -12.94 6.68 -2.67
CA GLY A 100 -12.83 5.91 -3.90
C GLY A 100 -11.85 4.75 -3.76
N GLN A 101 -11.05 4.51 -4.79
CA GLN A 101 -10.16 3.36 -4.86
C GLN A 101 -8.73 3.77 -5.21
N LEU A 102 -7.76 3.23 -4.49
CA LEU A 102 -6.37 3.17 -4.88
C LEU A 102 -6.12 1.82 -5.55
N THR A 103 -5.46 1.83 -6.70
CA THR A 103 -4.92 0.62 -7.34
C THR A 103 -3.40 0.69 -7.34
N SER A 104 -2.76 -0.27 -6.66
CA SER A 104 -1.31 -0.43 -6.61
C SER A 104 -0.86 -1.57 -7.51
N THR A 105 0.07 -1.32 -8.42
CA THR A 105 0.73 -2.35 -9.25
C THR A 105 2.21 -2.35 -8.95
N ARG A 106 2.77 -3.50 -8.59
CA ARG A 106 4.22 -3.68 -8.44
C ARG A 106 4.82 -4.00 -9.81
N ASN A 107 5.81 -3.22 -10.22
CA ASN A 107 6.52 -3.37 -11.48
C ASN A 107 7.65 -4.41 -11.36
N ALA A 108 8.16 -4.87 -12.50
CA ALA A 108 9.25 -5.86 -12.54
C ALA A 108 10.54 -5.37 -11.87
N ASP A 109 10.82 -4.06 -11.95
CA ASP A 109 11.97 -3.41 -11.32
C ASP A 109 11.81 -3.16 -9.80
N GLY A 110 10.66 -3.55 -9.24
CA GLY A 110 10.33 -3.37 -7.82
C GLY A 110 9.74 -2.01 -7.47
N SER A 111 9.64 -1.07 -8.42
CA SER A 111 8.88 0.16 -8.25
C SER A 111 7.37 -0.12 -8.21
N TYR A 112 6.58 0.90 -7.86
CA TYR A 112 5.13 0.79 -7.79
C TYR A 112 4.47 1.89 -8.60
N THR A 113 3.47 1.50 -9.40
CA THR A 113 2.51 2.43 -9.99
C THR A 113 1.27 2.51 -9.10
N GLN A 114 0.89 3.73 -8.75
CA GLN A 114 -0.23 4.02 -7.87
C GLN A 114 -1.26 4.86 -8.62
N VAL A 115 -2.48 4.35 -8.76
CA VAL A 115 -3.56 5.04 -9.48
C VAL A 115 -4.71 5.31 -8.52
N PHE A 116 -5.03 6.59 -8.33
CA PHE A 116 -6.17 7.04 -7.52
C PHE A 116 -7.40 7.25 -8.41
N THR A 117 -8.49 6.55 -8.12
CA THR A 117 -9.81 6.79 -8.70
C THR A 117 -10.68 7.41 -7.63
N LEU A 118 -10.88 8.72 -7.71
CA LEU A 118 -11.69 9.48 -6.75
C LEU A 118 -13.14 9.56 -7.22
N LEU A 119 -14.08 9.33 -6.31
CA LEU A 119 -15.49 9.58 -6.54
C LEU A 119 -15.80 11.06 -6.37
N ARG A 120 -16.75 11.55 -7.17
CA ARG A 120 -17.30 12.90 -7.02
C ARG A 120 -18.33 12.98 -5.90
#